data_AF-A0A2V9GT16-F1
#
_entry.id   AF-A0A2V9GT16-F1
#
_cell.length_a   1.000
_cell.length_b   1.000
_cell.length_c   1.000
_cell.angle_alpha   90.00
_cell.angle_beta   90.00
_cell.angle_gamma   90.00
#
_symmetry.space_group_name_H-M   'P 1'
#
loop_
_entity.id
_entity.type
_entity.pdbx_description
1 polymer ?
#
loop_
_entity_poly.entity_id
_entity_poly.type
_entity_poly.pdbx_seq_one_letter_code
_entity_poly.pdbx_strand_id
1 'polypeptide(L)'
;MPALRKVQTLHLRAVQPSLLQRGAILIEDALRTASIPGADGSRLLLVRHLSLGRIGSAWSPMSVSLLIENCFRQLRSSAVHAEDPDAAFAPAVYFRDEVEPYLSLALRIALGKDTTAWFWARAVRNWQPGMTRKEALRILLFSILATAPGSLAILQLMQTLLRAQCLEELLSSLEPGDGSMLLSAFGWSTPAFSTPDLPLDNHPFLVHTSPRIQLLANACRTWGQADERSLWLSSVLLVLERQQLARTLNFESKKLLDASSDKNASALHSDSQESSGCGLQGSATAPAGISNCDPTQFAEKITSEKIRSTLNPKLDLTYRAGLFFLLPVMERTGLPRWLEENPEMEGSSFAKQILLHFLRRLKTPPSDAIWEALEEIEEPAPRELIQFWVSPVRSYCRRVAHIGLQSLICRAGRISATSTHLEVQFPASDADIRIRRCGLDIDPGWLPWFGRVVHFQYLSRGDFDA
;
A
#
# COMPACT_ATOMS: atom_id res chain seq x y z
N MET A 1 8.12 0.05 10.91
CA MET A 1 9.04 1.14 10.49
C MET A 1 9.35 2.02 11.69
N PRO A 2 10.53 2.67 11.80
CA PRO A 2 10.63 3.87 12.60
C PRO A 2 9.84 4.99 11.90
N ALA A 3 8.76 5.48 12.52
CA ALA A 3 7.98 6.57 11.94
C ALA A 3 8.85 7.77 11.56
N LEU A 4 8.59 8.37 10.38
CA LEU A 4 9.30 9.55 9.91
C LEU A 4 8.95 10.76 10.78
N ARG A 5 9.80 11.07 11.77
CA ARG A 5 9.61 12.18 12.70
C ARG A 5 10.24 13.45 12.11
N LYS A 6 9.44 14.51 11.95
CA LYS A 6 9.92 15.83 11.50
C LYS A 6 9.52 16.90 12.51
N VAL A 7 10.50 17.55 13.12
CA VAL A 7 10.31 18.76 13.94
C VAL A 7 10.53 19.98 13.05
N GLN A 8 9.56 20.87 12.96
CA GLN A 8 9.68 22.10 12.15
C GLN A 8 10.46 23.21 12.88
N THR A 9 10.30 23.29 14.20
CA THR A 9 10.92 24.34 15.03
C THR A 9 11.08 23.81 16.45
N LEU A 10 12.24 24.05 17.06
CA LEU A 10 12.53 23.71 18.45
C LEU A 10 12.87 25.01 19.20
N HIS A 11 12.13 25.31 20.25
CA HIS A 11 12.38 26.47 21.11
C HIS A 11 12.98 26.00 22.45
N LEU A 12 14.19 26.45 22.75
CA LEU A 12 14.88 26.20 24.02
C LEU A 12 15.26 27.52 24.68
N ARG A 13 15.21 27.55 26.02
CA ARG A 13 15.71 28.63 26.86
C ARG A 13 16.55 28.01 27.97
N ALA A 14 17.74 28.55 28.20
CA ALA A 14 18.67 28.07 29.22
C ALA A 14 19.47 29.23 29.80
N VAL A 15 20.02 29.04 31.00
CA VAL A 15 20.84 30.06 31.70
C VAL A 15 22.21 30.25 31.03
N GLN A 16 22.69 29.25 30.29
CA GLN A 16 23.99 29.28 29.59
C GLN A 16 23.84 28.77 28.14
N PRO A 17 24.53 29.37 27.14
CA PRO A 17 24.44 28.95 25.74
C PRO A 17 24.83 27.48 25.49
N SER A 18 25.83 26.96 26.22
CA SER A 18 26.29 25.56 26.13
C SER A 18 25.16 24.55 26.41
N LEU A 19 24.23 24.90 27.30
CA LEU A 19 23.07 24.06 27.62
C LEU A 19 22.01 24.04 26.51
N LEU A 20 21.96 25.05 25.63
CA LEU A 20 21.06 25.06 24.47
C LEU A 20 21.49 24.01 23.44
N GLN A 21 22.78 24.00 23.08
CA GLN A 21 23.32 23.03 22.11
C GLN A 21 23.21 21.61 22.64
N ARG A 22 23.59 21.38 23.91
CA ARG A 22 23.43 20.08 24.57
C ARG A 22 21.96 19.66 24.66
N GLY A 23 21.06 20.58 24.97
CA GLY A 23 19.62 20.33 25.04
C GLY A 23 19.01 19.94 23.68
N ALA A 24 19.46 20.56 22.59
CA ALA A 24 19.03 20.21 21.25
C ALA A 24 19.42 18.77 20.86
N ILE A 25 20.69 18.40 21.07
CA ILE A 25 21.20 17.04 20.81
C ILE A 25 20.45 16.01 21.68
N LEU A 26 20.28 16.30 22.98
CA LEU A 26 19.58 15.44 23.93
C LEU A 26 18.12 15.17 23.52
N ILE A 27 17.42 16.19 23.00
CA ILE A 27 16.06 16.05 22.49
C ILE A 27 16.03 15.30 21.16
N GLU A 28 17.02 15.49 20.29
CA GLU A 28 17.12 14.74 19.04
C GLU A 28 17.32 13.23 19.28
N ASP A 29 18.25 12.85 20.16
CA ASP A 29 18.48 11.44 20.52
C ASP A 29 17.27 10.82 21.22
N ALA A 30 16.60 11.57 22.10
CA ALA A 30 15.35 11.15 22.72
C ALA A 30 14.21 10.99 21.69
N LEU A 31 14.10 11.90 20.71
CA LEU A 31 13.14 11.79 19.60
C LEU A 31 13.47 10.65 18.63
N ARG A 32 14.71 10.17 18.57
CA ARG A 32 15.09 8.97 17.80
C ARG A 32 14.73 7.68 18.54
N THR A 33 14.84 7.67 19.87
CA THR A 33 14.64 6.48 20.72
C THR A 33 13.22 6.30 21.25
N ALA A 34 12.40 7.37 21.32
CA ALA A 34 11.06 7.33 21.89
C ALA A 34 10.08 6.34 21.22
N SER A 35 9.39 5.56 22.04
CA SER A 35 8.32 4.63 21.65
C SER A 35 6.97 5.35 21.53
N ILE A 36 6.83 6.20 20.50
CA ILE A 36 5.60 6.98 20.27
C ILE A 36 4.43 6.03 19.92
N PRO A 37 3.31 6.04 20.67
CA PRO A 37 2.17 5.15 20.39
C PRO A 37 1.52 5.43 19.03
N GLY A 38 1.34 4.40 18.19
CA GLY A 38 0.84 4.55 16.82
C GLY A 38 1.92 4.97 15.80
N ALA A 39 3.21 4.83 16.15
CA ALA A 39 4.33 5.01 15.22
C ALA A 39 4.61 3.79 14.32
N ASP A 40 3.64 2.87 14.19
CA ASP A 40 3.68 1.73 13.27
C ASP A 40 3.80 2.16 11.78
N GLY A 41 3.40 3.39 11.48
CA GLY A 41 3.41 3.98 10.15
C GLY A 41 2.04 3.95 9.46
N SER A 42 1.00 3.48 10.16
CA SER A 42 -0.37 3.47 9.64
C SER A 42 -0.89 4.89 9.40
N ARG A 43 -0.74 5.80 10.38
CA ARG A 43 -1.36 7.13 10.41
C ARG A 43 -0.35 8.27 10.38
N LEU A 44 -0.74 9.39 9.76
CA LEU A 44 0.00 10.65 9.86
C LEU A 44 -0.54 11.49 11.03
N LEU A 45 0.24 11.61 12.11
CA LEU A 45 -0.08 12.47 13.25
C LEU A 45 0.66 13.82 13.14
N LEU A 46 -0.10 14.91 13.20
CA LEU A 46 0.42 16.28 13.22
C LEU A 46 0.14 16.92 14.57
N VAL A 47 1.19 17.41 15.22
CA VAL A 47 1.09 18.13 16.50
C VAL A 47 1.30 19.62 16.24
N ARG A 48 0.41 20.47 16.75
CA ARG A 48 0.50 21.93 16.61
C ARG A 48 1.68 22.47 17.40
N HIS A 49 1.77 22.07 18.66
CA HIS A 49 2.80 22.42 19.64
C HIS A 49 2.94 21.30 20.68
N LEU A 50 4.19 20.96 21.06
CA LEU A 50 4.49 19.94 22.07
C LEU A 50 5.31 20.57 23.20
N SER A 51 4.71 20.73 24.38
CA SER A 51 5.38 21.27 25.57
C SER A 51 6.09 20.17 26.34
N LEU A 52 7.44 20.13 26.27
CA LEU A 52 8.25 19.24 27.10
C LEU A 52 8.50 19.81 28.52
N GLY A 53 8.17 21.07 28.78
CA GLY A 53 8.36 21.69 30.09
C GLY A 53 9.85 21.93 30.42
N ARG A 54 10.25 21.65 31.66
CA ARG A 54 11.63 21.84 32.15
C ARG A 54 12.41 20.53 32.07
N ILE A 55 13.49 20.51 31.30
CA ILE A 55 14.43 19.39 31.21
C ILE A 55 15.63 19.70 32.11
N GLY A 56 16.00 18.77 33.00
CA GLY A 56 17.14 18.95 33.90
C GLY A 56 18.49 18.78 33.19
N SER A 57 19.50 19.56 33.58
CA SER A 57 20.86 19.51 33.00
C SER A 57 21.60 18.18 33.23
N ALA A 58 21.13 17.36 34.16
CA ALA A 58 21.65 16.02 34.46
C ALA A 58 20.83 14.88 33.82
N TRP A 59 19.76 15.19 33.05
CA TRP A 59 18.89 14.15 32.49
C TRP A 59 19.58 13.37 31.36
N SER A 60 19.26 12.07 31.30
CA SER A 60 19.72 11.18 30.23
C SER A 60 18.80 11.24 29.00
N PRO A 61 19.25 10.83 27.81
CA PRO A 61 18.38 10.72 26.63
C PRO A 61 17.14 9.85 26.89
N MET A 62 17.31 8.76 27.65
CA MET A 62 16.20 7.87 28.06
C MET A 62 15.17 8.58 28.94
N SER A 63 15.60 9.45 29.85
CA SER A 63 14.69 10.24 30.69
C SER A 63 13.85 11.22 29.85
N VAL A 64 14.46 11.84 28.84
CA VAL A 64 13.76 12.73 27.89
C VAL A 64 12.87 11.93 26.93
N SER A 65 13.27 10.71 26.56
CA SER A 65 12.45 9.77 25.76
C SER A 65 11.13 9.45 26.45
N LEU A 66 11.20 9.01 27.72
CA LEU A 66 10.02 8.71 28.53
C LEU A 66 9.13 9.94 28.76
N LEU A 67 9.70 11.14 28.91
CA LEU A 67 8.95 12.39 28.93
C LEU A 67 8.18 12.61 27.63
N ILE A 68 8.85 12.49 26.47
CA ILE A 68 8.24 12.63 25.14
C ILE A 68 7.10 11.62 24.97
N GLU A 69 7.32 10.35 25.31
CA GLU A 69 6.31 9.28 25.23
C GLU A 69 5.07 9.59 26.07
N ASN A 70 5.24 10.11 27.30
CA ASN A 70 4.14 10.52 28.16
C ASN A 70 3.37 11.73 27.58
N CYS A 71 4.06 12.73 27.04
CA CYS A 71 3.41 13.86 26.38
C CYS A 71 2.63 13.43 25.12
N PHE A 72 3.16 12.50 24.32
CA PHE A 72 2.42 11.94 23.18
C PHE A 72 1.22 11.09 23.60
N ARG A 73 1.34 10.34 24.71
CA ARG A 73 0.21 9.58 25.29
C ARG A 73 -0.93 10.48 25.72
N GLN A 74 -0.61 11.63 26.32
CA GLN A 74 -1.60 12.68 26.67
C GLN A 74 -2.19 13.38 25.44
N LEU A 75 -1.37 13.73 24.45
CA LEU A 75 -1.89 14.34 23.22
C LEU A 75 -2.86 13.42 22.46
N ARG A 76 -2.61 12.10 22.46
CA ARG A 76 -3.43 11.12 21.75
C ARG A 76 -4.90 11.11 22.18
N SER A 77 -5.22 11.38 23.46
CA SER A 77 -6.61 11.49 23.92
C SER A 77 -7.31 12.77 23.46
N SER A 78 -6.58 13.73 22.89
CA SER A 78 -7.09 15.00 22.34
C SER A 78 -6.89 15.14 20.83
N ALA A 79 -6.41 14.09 20.16
CA ALA A 79 -6.12 14.11 18.73
C ALA A 79 -7.38 13.77 17.91
N VAL A 80 -7.83 14.71 17.08
CA VAL A 80 -9.04 14.56 16.23
C VAL A 80 -8.69 14.27 14.77
N HIS A 81 -9.66 13.79 14.00
CA HIS A 81 -9.50 13.60 12.55
C HIS A 81 -9.41 14.96 11.84
N ALA A 82 -8.66 15.07 10.74
CA ALA A 82 -8.54 16.34 10.00
C ALA A 82 -9.84 16.89 9.38
N GLU A 83 -10.84 16.02 9.19
CA GLU A 83 -12.19 16.38 8.74
C GLU A 83 -13.17 16.68 9.88
N ASP A 84 -12.72 16.62 11.14
CA ASP A 84 -13.52 17.05 12.29
C ASP A 84 -13.73 18.58 12.24
N PRO A 85 -14.94 19.11 12.51
CA PRO A 85 -15.20 20.55 12.54
C PRO A 85 -14.24 21.35 13.44
N ASP A 86 -13.82 20.77 14.57
CA ASP A 86 -12.97 21.44 15.57
C ASP A 86 -11.45 21.21 15.33
N ALA A 87 -11.07 20.50 14.27
CA ALA A 87 -9.67 20.20 13.94
C ALA A 87 -8.77 21.45 13.79
N ALA A 88 -9.34 22.59 13.41
CA ALA A 88 -8.61 23.86 13.33
C ALA A 88 -8.12 24.38 14.71
N PHE A 89 -8.81 24.01 15.78
CA PHE A 89 -8.48 24.41 17.15
C PHE A 89 -7.69 23.34 17.91
N ALA A 90 -7.84 22.06 17.52
CA ALA A 90 -7.20 20.93 18.18
C ALA A 90 -5.65 21.05 18.30
N PRO A 91 -5.06 20.60 19.42
CA PRO A 91 -3.61 20.62 19.63
C PRO A 91 -2.87 19.57 18.79
N ALA A 92 -3.57 18.51 18.38
CA ALA A 92 -3.09 17.47 17.49
C ALA A 92 -4.22 17.02 16.54
N VAL A 93 -3.85 16.74 15.30
CA VAL A 93 -4.75 16.28 14.23
C VAL A 93 -4.12 15.06 13.58
N TYR A 94 -4.92 14.05 13.24
CA TYR A 94 -4.45 12.88 12.50
C TYR A 94 -5.18 12.70 11.16
N PHE A 95 -4.45 12.10 10.24
CA PHE A 95 -4.95 11.51 9.01
C PHE A 95 -4.75 9.99 9.05
N ARG A 96 -5.57 9.25 8.30
CA ARG A 96 -5.59 7.78 8.24
C ARG A 96 -4.32 7.18 7.69
N ASP A 97 -3.67 7.89 6.77
CA ASP A 97 -2.41 7.53 6.09
C ASP A 97 -1.72 8.80 5.55
N GLU A 98 -0.64 8.66 4.78
CA GLU A 98 0.08 9.80 4.18
C GLU A 98 -0.56 10.37 2.91
N VAL A 99 -1.60 9.72 2.36
CA VAL A 99 -2.27 10.09 1.10
C VAL A 99 -3.52 10.92 1.37
N GLU A 100 -4.30 10.56 2.40
CA GLU A 100 -5.53 11.26 2.79
C GLU A 100 -5.42 12.80 2.85
N PRO A 101 -4.34 13.44 3.35
CA PRO A 101 -4.21 14.90 3.33
C PRO A 101 -4.38 15.53 1.94
N TYR A 102 -3.86 14.87 0.91
CA TYR A 102 -3.95 15.35 -0.47
C TYR A 102 -5.35 15.14 -1.04
N LEU A 103 -6.00 14.01 -0.71
CA LEU A 103 -7.37 13.71 -1.13
C LEU A 103 -8.36 14.72 -0.53
N SER A 104 -8.29 14.89 0.79
CA SER A 104 -9.10 15.84 1.55
C SER A 104 -8.92 17.28 1.08
N LEU A 105 -7.66 17.73 0.94
CA LEU A 105 -7.38 19.11 0.56
C LEU A 105 -7.81 19.40 -0.88
N ALA A 106 -7.56 18.48 -1.83
CA ALA A 106 -8.02 18.63 -3.20
C ALA A 106 -9.55 18.69 -3.29
N LEU A 107 -10.25 17.81 -2.57
CA LEU A 107 -11.71 17.80 -2.52
C LEU A 107 -12.26 19.11 -1.90
N ARG A 108 -11.66 19.61 -0.82
CA ARG A 108 -12.03 20.91 -0.22
C ARG A 108 -11.83 22.07 -1.20
N ILE A 109 -10.70 22.12 -1.90
CA ILE A 109 -10.36 23.16 -2.88
C ILE A 109 -11.33 23.16 -4.07
N ALA A 110 -11.61 21.97 -4.64
CA ALA A 110 -12.54 21.81 -5.74
C ALA A 110 -13.98 22.23 -5.34
N LEU A 111 -14.41 21.87 -4.12
CA LEU A 111 -15.70 22.28 -3.56
C LEU A 111 -15.73 23.73 -3.00
N GLY A 112 -14.62 24.49 -3.09
CA GLY A 112 -14.55 25.87 -2.57
C GLY A 112 -14.70 25.99 -1.05
N LYS A 113 -14.36 24.95 -0.28
CA LYS A 113 -14.41 24.92 1.19
C LYS A 113 -13.18 25.61 1.81
N ASP A 114 -13.28 25.90 3.11
CA ASP A 114 -12.16 26.44 3.88
C ASP A 114 -10.93 25.50 3.88
N THR A 115 -9.77 26.14 3.74
CA THR A 115 -8.43 25.53 3.79
C THR A 115 -7.47 26.32 4.69
N THR A 116 -7.97 27.18 5.58
CA THR A 116 -7.12 28.05 6.43
C THR A 116 -6.56 27.33 7.67
N ALA A 117 -7.07 26.14 7.99
CA ALA A 117 -6.63 25.35 9.15
C ALA A 117 -5.11 25.07 9.14
N TRP A 118 -4.47 25.26 10.30
CA TRP A 118 -3.00 25.27 10.47
C TRP A 118 -2.27 24.01 9.98
N PHE A 119 -2.96 22.87 9.94
CA PHE A 119 -2.35 21.58 9.65
C PHE A 119 -2.12 21.33 8.15
N TRP A 120 -2.82 22.01 7.24
CA TRP A 120 -2.68 21.80 5.78
C TRP A 120 -1.24 22.05 5.30
N ALA A 121 -0.60 23.15 5.73
CA ALA A 121 0.80 23.49 5.41
C ALA A 121 1.84 22.51 6.01
N ARG A 122 1.42 21.67 6.96
CA ARG A 122 2.28 20.64 7.57
C ARG A 122 2.03 19.25 6.98
N ALA A 123 0.81 18.98 6.56
CA ALA A 123 0.39 17.70 5.99
C ALA A 123 0.81 17.56 4.51
N VAL A 124 0.61 18.62 3.73
CA VAL A 124 0.73 18.60 2.27
C VAL A 124 2.02 19.30 1.83
N ARG A 125 2.84 18.60 1.04
CA ARG A 125 4.06 19.18 0.46
C ARG A 125 3.72 20.22 -0.59
N ASN A 126 4.50 21.29 -0.64
CA ASN A 126 4.42 22.40 -1.61
C ASN A 126 3.13 23.23 -1.59
N TRP A 127 2.11 22.87 -0.80
CA TRP A 127 0.93 23.71 -0.61
C TRP A 127 1.24 24.95 0.24
N GLN A 128 0.64 26.08 -0.10
CA GLN A 128 0.69 27.32 0.67
C GLN A 128 -0.70 27.98 0.68
N PRO A 129 -1.11 28.62 1.80
CA PRO A 129 -2.31 29.45 1.81
C PRO A 129 -2.24 30.56 0.76
N GLY A 130 -3.36 30.86 0.10
CA GLY A 130 -3.46 31.94 -0.90
C GLY A 130 -3.13 31.55 -2.34
N MET A 131 -2.71 30.30 -2.60
CA MET A 131 -2.62 29.75 -3.97
C MET A 131 -3.99 29.79 -4.68
N THR A 132 -4.01 30.04 -5.99
CA THR A 132 -5.25 29.94 -6.76
C THR A 132 -5.75 28.48 -6.80
N ARG A 133 -7.06 28.28 -7.01
CA ARG A 133 -7.63 26.93 -7.16
C ARG A 133 -6.87 26.08 -8.19
N LYS A 134 -6.53 26.69 -9.34
CA LYS A 134 -5.82 26.03 -10.44
C LYS A 134 -4.43 25.55 -10.01
N GLU A 135 -3.61 26.45 -9.46
CA GLU A 135 -2.26 26.13 -9.00
C GLU A 135 -2.29 25.08 -7.90
N ALA A 136 -3.19 25.21 -6.93
CA ALA A 136 -3.27 24.31 -5.79
C ALA A 136 -3.67 22.88 -6.20
N LEU A 137 -4.67 22.70 -7.07
CA LEU A 137 -5.06 21.37 -7.58
C LEU A 137 -3.94 20.71 -8.37
N ARG A 138 -3.23 21.45 -9.22
CA ARG A 138 -2.08 20.96 -9.98
C ARG A 138 -0.90 20.59 -9.06
N ILE A 139 -0.58 21.44 -8.08
CA ILE A 139 0.46 21.16 -7.06
C ILE A 139 0.13 19.91 -6.26
N LEU A 140 -1.13 19.69 -5.89
CA LEU A 140 -1.57 18.49 -5.18
C LEU A 140 -1.37 17.23 -6.03
N LEU A 141 -1.79 17.25 -7.30
CA LEU A 141 -1.65 16.12 -8.23
C LEU A 141 -0.20 15.67 -8.42
N PHE A 142 0.76 16.61 -8.47
CA PHE A 142 2.18 16.26 -8.61
C PHE A 142 2.87 15.99 -7.27
N SER A 143 2.46 16.64 -6.18
CA SER A 143 3.07 16.44 -4.86
C SER A 143 2.67 15.11 -4.22
N ILE A 144 1.47 14.60 -4.54
CA ILE A 144 1.01 13.28 -4.08
C ILE A 144 1.89 12.13 -4.61
N LEU A 145 2.54 12.29 -5.77
CA LEU A 145 3.51 11.33 -6.32
C LEU A 145 4.78 11.18 -5.46
N ALA A 146 4.98 12.04 -4.46
CA ALA A 146 6.09 11.96 -3.51
C ALA A 146 5.78 11.13 -2.25
N THR A 147 4.53 10.67 -2.09
CA THR A 147 4.13 9.63 -1.11
C THR A 147 4.66 8.26 -1.53
N ALA A 148 4.68 7.27 -0.62
CA ALA A 148 5.10 5.91 -0.97
C ALA A 148 4.16 5.21 -1.98
N PRO A 149 2.81 5.37 -1.94
CA PRO A 149 1.92 4.82 -2.97
C PRO A 149 2.05 5.46 -4.35
N GLY A 150 2.63 6.67 -4.48
CA GLY A 150 2.96 7.26 -5.78
C GLY A 150 1.76 7.38 -6.74
N SER A 151 1.78 6.67 -7.87
CA SER A 151 0.69 6.68 -8.87
C SER A 151 -0.63 6.10 -8.35
N LEU A 152 -0.61 5.21 -7.36
CA LEU A 152 -1.84 4.72 -6.71
C LEU A 152 -2.58 5.85 -5.99
N ALA A 153 -1.83 6.79 -5.39
CA ALA A 153 -2.42 7.95 -4.74
C ALA A 153 -3.12 8.88 -5.75
N ILE A 154 -2.60 8.98 -6.99
CA ILE A 154 -3.31 9.67 -8.07
C ILE A 154 -4.63 8.95 -8.40
N LEU A 155 -4.68 7.62 -8.50
CA LEU A 155 -5.95 6.92 -8.73
C LEU A 155 -6.96 7.18 -7.60
N GLN A 156 -6.51 7.19 -6.35
CA GLN A 156 -7.37 7.51 -5.20
C GLN A 156 -7.88 8.96 -5.27
N LEU A 157 -7.04 9.92 -5.68
CA LEU A 157 -7.43 11.32 -5.91
C LEU A 157 -8.47 11.44 -7.03
N MET A 158 -8.20 10.83 -8.17
CA MET A 158 -9.09 10.79 -9.33
C MET A 158 -10.45 10.17 -8.97
N GLN A 159 -10.46 9.04 -8.26
CA GLN A 159 -11.67 8.37 -7.80
C GLN A 159 -12.45 9.21 -6.78
N THR A 160 -11.75 9.92 -5.87
CA THR A 160 -12.35 10.81 -4.87
C THR A 160 -13.07 11.99 -5.53
N LEU A 161 -12.40 12.70 -6.43
CA LEU A 161 -12.98 13.85 -7.15
C LEU A 161 -14.09 13.41 -8.11
N LEU A 162 -13.97 12.25 -8.75
CA LEU A 162 -15.01 11.70 -9.62
C LEU A 162 -16.29 11.35 -8.83
N ARG A 163 -16.17 10.71 -7.65
CA ARG A 163 -17.31 10.43 -6.78
C ARG A 163 -18.00 11.70 -6.27
N ALA A 164 -17.21 12.76 -6.05
CA ALA A 164 -17.70 14.07 -5.66
C ALA A 164 -18.15 14.96 -6.84
N GLN A 165 -18.12 14.45 -8.08
CA GLN A 165 -18.51 15.15 -9.32
C GLN A 165 -17.73 16.46 -9.58
N CYS A 166 -16.52 16.60 -9.02
CA CYS A 166 -15.70 17.80 -9.12
C CYS A 166 -14.34 17.56 -9.83
N LEU A 167 -14.24 16.48 -10.60
CA LEU A 167 -13.00 16.12 -11.31
C LEU A 167 -12.63 17.14 -12.41
N GLU A 168 -13.60 17.79 -13.05
CA GLU A 168 -13.32 18.79 -14.10
C GLU A 168 -12.53 20.01 -13.60
N GLU A 169 -12.64 20.36 -12.31
CA GLU A 169 -11.82 21.39 -11.65
C GLU A 169 -10.32 21.01 -11.64
N LEU A 170 -10.00 19.72 -11.45
CA LEU A 170 -8.63 19.24 -11.54
C LEU A 170 -8.16 19.18 -13.00
N LEU A 171 -9.00 18.70 -13.92
CA LEU A 171 -8.61 18.56 -15.33
C LEU A 171 -8.36 19.93 -15.98
N SER A 172 -9.21 20.93 -15.72
CA SER A 172 -9.00 22.31 -16.16
C SER A 172 -7.75 22.96 -15.57
N SER A 173 -7.16 22.38 -14.51
CA SER A 173 -5.88 22.83 -13.97
C SER A 173 -4.64 22.39 -14.76
N LEU A 174 -4.77 21.37 -15.63
CA LEU A 174 -3.65 20.77 -16.35
C LEU A 174 -3.16 21.63 -17.52
N GLU A 175 -1.85 21.77 -17.64
CA GLU A 175 -1.16 22.39 -18.77
C GLU A 175 -0.67 21.34 -19.77
N PRO A 176 -0.43 21.70 -21.06
CA PRO A 176 -0.04 20.72 -22.08
C PRO A 176 1.15 19.83 -21.72
N GLY A 177 2.17 20.38 -21.03
CA GLY A 177 3.35 19.62 -20.58
C GLY A 177 3.10 18.63 -19.44
N ASP A 178 1.91 18.64 -18.81
CA ASP A 178 1.59 17.74 -17.70
C ASP A 178 1.34 16.29 -18.16
N GLY A 179 0.94 16.09 -19.43
CA GLY A 179 0.56 14.78 -19.97
C GLY A 179 1.69 13.75 -19.90
N SER A 180 2.84 14.00 -20.54
CA SER A 180 4.03 13.14 -20.46
C SER A 180 4.54 12.93 -19.03
N MET A 181 4.47 13.94 -18.15
CA MET A 181 4.83 13.79 -16.74
C MET A 181 3.90 12.81 -16.02
N LEU A 182 2.59 12.89 -16.28
CA LEU A 182 1.60 11.98 -15.71
C LEU A 182 1.69 10.57 -16.30
N LEU A 183 1.84 10.42 -17.62
CA LEU A 183 2.08 9.11 -18.27
C LEU A 183 3.33 8.43 -17.69
N SER A 184 4.46 9.15 -17.63
CA SER A 184 5.72 8.61 -17.12
C SER A 184 5.67 8.28 -15.63
N ALA A 185 4.87 9.00 -14.82
CA ALA A 185 4.62 8.68 -13.42
C ALA A 185 3.86 7.36 -13.23
N PHE A 186 3.08 6.92 -14.21
CA PHE A 186 2.44 5.60 -14.24
C PHE A 186 3.32 4.53 -14.91
N GLY A 187 4.48 4.91 -15.46
CA GLY A 187 5.35 4.04 -16.24
C GLY A 187 4.88 3.78 -17.67
N TRP A 188 3.80 4.46 -18.10
CA TRP A 188 3.24 4.41 -19.44
C TRP A 188 4.04 5.30 -20.40
N SER A 189 3.90 5.05 -21.70
CA SER A 189 4.62 5.79 -22.75
C SER A 189 3.79 5.91 -24.03
N THR A 190 3.89 7.06 -24.70
CA THR A 190 3.16 7.41 -25.93
C THR A 190 3.37 6.51 -27.17
N PRO A 191 4.52 5.86 -27.46
CA PRO A 191 4.72 5.16 -28.74
C PRO A 191 4.00 3.81 -28.86
N ALA A 192 3.01 3.54 -28.01
CA ALA A 192 2.10 2.39 -28.13
C ALA A 192 0.81 2.70 -28.91
N PHE A 193 0.54 3.98 -29.20
CA PHE A 193 -0.69 4.44 -29.84
C PHE A 193 -0.49 4.81 -31.31
N SER A 194 0.05 3.86 -32.08
CA SER A 194 -0.22 3.84 -33.53
C SER A 194 -1.71 3.61 -33.69
N THR A 195 -2.45 4.60 -34.20
CA THR A 195 -3.90 4.52 -34.41
C THR A 195 -4.28 3.28 -35.21
N PRO A 196 -5.01 2.31 -34.64
CA PRO A 196 -5.91 1.50 -35.44
C PRO A 196 -7.12 2.38 -35.75
N ASP A 197 -7.67 2.29 -36.96
CA ASP A 197 -9.06 2.68 -37.20
C ASP A 197 -9.97 1.74 -36.41
N LEU A 198 -10.20 2.06 -35.14
CA LEU A 198 -11.20 1.44 -34.29
C LEU A 198 -12.42 2.36 -34.28
N PRO A 199 -13.51 2.01 -34.98
CA PRO A 199 -14.77 2.72 -34.85
C PRO A 199 -15.21 2.69 -33.40
N LEU A 200 -15.29 3.87 -32.77
CA LEU A 200 -15.72 4.06 -31.38
C LEU A 200 -17.11 3.42 -31.13
N ASP A 201 -17.91 3.33 -32.19
CA ASP A 201 -19.32 2.91 -32.17
C ASP A 201 -19.56 1.47 -31.68
N ASN A 202 -18.55 0.60 -31.67
CA ASN A 202 -18.70 -0.83 -31.34
C ASN A 202 -17.94 -1.29 -30.07
N HIS A 203 -17.29 -0.40 -29.31
CA HIS A 203 -16.63 -0.83 -28.08
C HIS A 203 -17.66 -0.95 -26.93
N PRO A 204 -17.79 -2.10 -26.22
CA PRO A 204 -18.83 -2.30 -25.20
C PRO A 204 -18.81 -1.31 -24.02
N PHE A 205 -17.72 -0.56 -23.82
CA PHE A 205 -17.66 0.56 -22.88
C PHE A 205 -18.45 1.78 -23.36
N LEU A 206 -18.48 2.06 -24.66
CA LEU A 206 -19.02 3.30 -25.24
C LEU A 206 -20.54 3.27 -25.50
N VAL A 207 -21.17 2.10 -25.40
CA VAL A 207 -22.61 1.90 -25.61
C VAL A 207 -23.46 2.52 -24.49
N HIS A 208 -22.87 2.80 -23.32
CA HIS A 208 -23.53 3.49 -22.22
C HIS A 208 -22.90 4.86 -21.98
N THR A 209 -23.68 5.93 -22.11
CA THR A 209 -23.24 7.33 -21.92
C THR A 209 -22.97 7.65 -20.45
N SER A 210 -21.90 7.07 -19.89
CA SER A 210 -21.51 7.30 -18.50
C SER A 210 -20.91 8.70 -18.30
N PRO A 211 -20.99 9.29 -17.09
CA PRO A 211 -20.32 10.56 -16.78
C PRO A 211 -18.81 10.54 -17.06
N ARG A 212 -18.16 9.37 -16.98
CA ARG A 212 -16.74 9.19 -17.35
C ARG A 212 -16.50 9.42 -18.83
N ILE A 213 -17.36 8.86 -19.69
CA ILE A 213 -17.24 8.98 -21.14
C ILE A 213 -17.54 10.41 -21.58
N GLN A 214 -18.52 11.06 -20.97
CA GLN A 214 -18.80 12.48 -21.21
C GLN A 214 -17.59 13.36 -20.83
N LEU A 215 -17.00 13.14 -19.65
CA LEU A 215 -15.84 13.87 -19.17
C LEU A 215 -14.57 13.60 -20.01
N LEU A 216 -14.36 12.36 -20.49
CA LEU A 216 -13.31 12.05 -21.45
C LEU A 216 -13.57 12.69 -22.83
N ALA A 217 -14.80 12.68 -23.33
CA ALA A 217 -15.17 13.34 -24.58
C ALA A 217 -15.04 14.88 -24.49
N ASN A 218 -15.30 15.47 -23.32
CA ASN A 218 -15.03 16.88 -23.03
C ASN A 218 -13.52 17.15 -23.12
N ALA A 219 -12.71 16.38 -22.38
CA ALA A 219 -11.24 16.50 -22.39
C ALA A 219 -10.65 16.35 -23.80
N CYS A 220 -11.06 15.32 -24.55
CA CYS A 220 -10.63 15.10 -25.94
C CYS A 220 -11.04 16.22 -26.90
N ARG A 221 -12.18 16.91 -26.66
CA ARG A 221 -12.58 18.10 -27.42
C ARG A 221 -11.75 19.34 -27.06
N THR A 222 -11.34 19.49 -25.80
CA THR A 222 -10.56 20.64 -25.32
C THR A 222 -9.06 20.52 -25.59
N TRP A 223 -8.50 19.31 -25.53
CA TRP A 223 -7.05 19.07 -25.67
C TRP A 223 -6.68 18.43 -27.01
N GLY A 224 -7.61 17.70 -27.64
CA GLY A 224 -7.35 16.85 -28.79
C GLY A 224 -7.23 15.37 -28.38
N GLN A 225 -7.60 14.46 -29.28
CA GLN A 225 -7.59 13.01 -29.02
C GLN A 225 -6.18 12.44 -28.86
N ALA A 226 -5.20 12.99 -29.60
CA ALA A 226 -3.79 12.59 -29.55
C ALA A 226 -2.97 13.30 -28.45
N ASP A 227 -3.60 14.16 -27.63
CA ASP A 227 -2.93 14.86 -26.54
C ASP A 227 -2.57 13.90 -25.40
N GLU A 228 -1.36 14.02 -24.85
CA GLU A 228 -0.84 13.16 -23.79
C GLU A 228 -1.71 13.18 -22.51
N ARG A 229 -2.43 14.28 -22.24
CA ARG A 229 -3.37 14.40 -21.12
C ARG A 229 -4.65 13.60 -21.38
N SER A 230 -5.18 13.65 -22.60
CA SER A 230 -6.33 12.84 -23.03
C SER A 230 -6.01 11.35 -22.92
N LEU A 231 -4.79 10.98 -23.32
CA LEU A 231 -4.25 9.63 -23.27
C LEU A 231 -4.04 9.11 -21.83
N TRP A 232 -3.50 9.97 -20.95
CA TRP A 232 -3.39 9.66 -19.52
C TRP A 232 -4.77 9.49 -18.88
N LEU A 233 -5.70 10.41 -19.17
CA LEU A 233 -7.05 10.39 -18.60
C LEU A 233 -7.83 9.15 -19.03
N SER A 234 -7.79 8.76 -20.31
CA SER A 234 -8.46 7.54 -20.77
C SER A 234 -7.87 6.29 -20.11
N SER A 235 -6.53 6.21 -20.00
CA SER A 235 -5.83 5.12 -19.32
C SER A 235 -6.21 5.03 -17.83
N VAL A 236 -6.27 6.16 -17.12
CA VAL A 236 -6.73 6.23 -15.72
C VAL A 236 -8.19 5.80 -15.57
N LEU A 237 -9.08 6.28 -16.44
CA LEU A 237 -10.50 5.93 -16.38
C LEU A 237 -10.73 4.45 -16.64
N LEU A 238 -10.02 3.83 -17.60
CA LEU A 238 -10.08 2.39 -17.86
C LEU A 238 -9.64 1.56 -16.65
N VAL A 239 -8.56 1.96 -15.95
CA VAL A 239 -8.13 1.29 -14.71
C VAL A 239 -9.18 1.44 -13.60
N LEU A 240 -9.75 2.63 -13.41
CA LEU A 240 -10.81 2.88 -12.42
C LEU A 240 -12.14 2.19 -12.75
N GLU A 241 -12.43 1.97 -14.03
CA GLU A 241 -13.67 1.34 -14.48
C GLU A 241 -13.61 -0.18 -14.36
N ARG A 242 -12.46 -0.81 -14.67
CA ARG A 242 -12.26 -2.23 -14.34
C ARG A 242 -12.41 -2.50 -12.84
N GLN A 243 -11.90 -1.62 -11.97
CA GLN A 243 -12.11 -1.69 -10.52
C GLN A 243 -13.58 -1.57 -10.08
N GLN A 244 -14.48 -1.09 -10.94
CA GLN A 244 -15.91 -1.05 -10.65
C GLN A 244 -16.68 -2.20 -11.30
N LEU A 245 -16.35 -2.59 -12.53
CA LEU A 245 -16.94 -3.76 -13.18
C LEU A 245 -16.68 -5.02 -12.34
N ALA A 246 -15.44 -5.17 -11.86
CA ALA A 246 -15.03 -6.01 -10.74
C ALA A 246 -16.07 -6.11 -9.60
N ARG A 247 -16.33 -4.98 -8.93
CA ARG A 247 -17.21 -4.92 -7.75
C ARG A 247 -18.68 -5.13 -8.10
N THR A 248 -19.15 -4.64 -9.25
CA THR A 248 -20.54 -4.79 -9.68
C THR A 248 -20.85 -6.23 -10.10
N LEU A 249 -19.93 -6.90 -10.81
CA LEU A 249 -20.06 -8.32 -11.12
C LEU A 249 -20.04 -9.15 -9.84
N ASN A 250 -19.16 -8.87 -8.89
CA ASN A 250 -19.15 -9.53 -7.59
C ASN A 250 -20.43 -9.26 -6.77
N PHE A 251 -20.98 -8.04 -6.82
CA PHE A 251 -22.22 -7.69 -6.14
C PHE A 251 -23.45 -8.39 -6.73
N GLU A 252 -23.62 -8.38 -8.06
CA GLU A 252 -24.72 -9.09 -8.71
C GLU A 252 -24.53 -10.61 -8.65
N SER A 253 -23.30 -11.14 -8.69
CA SER A 253 -23.03 -12.56 -8.45
C SER A 253 -23.41 -12.97 -7.02
N LYS A 254 -23.05 -12.15 -6.02
CA LYS A 254 -23.44 -12.38 -4.63
C LYS A 254 -24.95 -12.29 -4.46
N LYS A 255 -25.61 -11.30 -5.06
CA LYS A 255 -27.07 -11.13 -5.05
C LYS A 255 -27.81 -12.26 -5.79
N LEU A 256 -27.20 -12.86 -6.81
CA LEU A 256 -27.68 -14.08 -7.46
C LEU A 256 -27.48 -15.33 -6.60
N LEU A 257 -26.37 -15.41 -5.85
CA LEU A 257 -26.12 -16.48 -4.87
C LEU A 257 -27.08 -16.40 -3.67
N ASP A 258 -27.31 -15.19 -3.14
CA ASP A 258 -28.28 -14.91 -2.08
C ASP A 258 -29.72 -15.21 -2.58
N ALA A 259 -30.10 -14.74 -3.78
CA ALA A 259 -31.40 -15.04 -4.38
C ALA A 259 -31.58 -16.51 -4.82
N SER A 260 -30.50 -17.26 -5.03
CA SER A 260 -30.56 -18.72 -5.23
C SER A 260 -30.65 -19.49 -3.91
N SER A 261 -30.13 -18.93 -2.81
CA SER A 261 -30.29 -19.47 -1.47
C SER A 261 -31.74 -19.35 -0.99
N ASP A 262 -32.39 -18.20 -1.21
CA ASP A 262 -33.81 -18.01 -0.88
C ASP A 262 -34.75 -18.92 -1.70
N LYS A 263 -34.39 -19.26 -2.94
CA LYS A 263 -35.18 -20.18 -3.77
C LYS A 263 -35.08 -21.65 -3.36
N ASN A 264 -33.98 -22.05 -2.70
CA ASN A 264 -33.83 -23.41 -2.17
C ASN A 264 -34.56 -23.64 -0.83
N ALA A 265 -35.05 -22.58 -0.17
CA ALA A 265 -35.83 -22.69 1.06
C ALA A 265 -37.34 -22.94 0.85
N SER A 266 -37.86 -22.80 -0.38
CA SER A 266 -39.31 -22.82 -0.68
C SER A 266 -39.77 -24.00 -1.55
N ALA A 267 -38.93 -25.02 -1.76
CA ALA A 267 -39.16 -26.09 -2.74
C ALA A 267 -39.11 -27.52 -2.16
N LEU A 268 -39.59 -27.73 -0.92
CA LEU A 268 -39.79 -29.07 -0.33
C LEU A 268 -41.09 -29.17 0.49
N HIS A 269 -42.24 -29.03 -0.18
CA HIS A 269 -43.55 -29.42 0.39
C HIS A 269 -44.53 -29.93 -0.70
N SER A 270 -44.52 -31.26 -0.91
CA SER A 270 -45.63 -32.13 -1.35
C SER A 270 -45.05 -33.55 -1.58
N ASP A 271 -45.40 -34.54 -0.75
CA ASP A 271 -46.41 -35.60 -1.01
C ASP A 271 -45.88 -36.75 -1.93
N SER A 272 -45.98 -38.06 -1.63
CA SER A 272 -46.65 -38.80 -0.52
C SER A 272 -46.13 -40.26 -0.39
N GLN A 273 -46.51 -40.93 0.73
CA GLN A 273 -46.67 -42.39 0.97
C GLN A 273 -45.40 -43.24 1.28
N GLU A 274 -45.41 -44.31 2.10
CA GLU A 274 -46.36 -44.82 3.12
C GLU A 274 -45.65 -45.81 4.09
N SER A 275 -46.27 -46.03 5.26
CA SER A 275 -46.16 -47.25 6.11
C SER A 275 -44.96 -47.52 7.06
N SER A 276 -45.32 -47.74 8.34
CA SER A 276 -44.82 -48.78 9.26
C SER A 276 -43.39 -48.78 9.83
N GLY A 277 -43.27 -48.71 11.17
CA GLY A 277 -42.22 -49.46 11.90
C GLY A 277 -41.51 -48.82 13.11
N CYS A 278 -42.10 -48.95 14.30
CA CYS A 278 -41.46 -49.22 15.61
C CYS A 278 -40.01 -48.69 15.94
N GLY A 279 -39.93 -47.76 16.90
CA GLY A 279 -39.21 -48.00 18.17
C GLY A 279 -37.72 -47.62 18.37
N LEU A 280 -37.44 -47.10 19.60
CA LEU A 280 -36.19 -47.14 20.40
C LEU A 280 -35.11 -46.03 20.30
N GLN A 281 -35.20 -45.12 21.27
CA GLN A 281 -34.21 -44.54 22.21
C GLN A 281 -32.66 -44.72 22.04
N GLY A 282 -31.93 -43.63 22.39
CA GLY A 282 -30.51 -43.58 22.79
C GLY A 282 -29.84 -42.28 22.30
N SER A 283 -29.60 -41.20 23.09
CA SER A 283 -28.63 -41.08 24.21
C SER A 283 -27.29 -41.74 23.87
N ALA A 284 -26.15 -41.09 23.66
CA ALA A 284 -25.37 -40.20 24.55
C ALA A 284 -24.03 -39.85 23.79
N THR A 285 -23.09 -38.97 24.16
CA THR A 285 -22.86 -38.00 25.26
C THR A 285 -21.78 -36.99 24.81
N ALA A 286 -21.63 -35.83 25.47
CA ALA A 286 -20.45 -34.96 25.35
C ALA A 286 -19.61 -34.94 26.65
N PRO A 287 -18.28 -34.78 26.58
CA PRO A 287 -17.48 -34.33 27.72
C PRO A 287 -16.86 -32.94 27.46
N ALA A 288 -16.76 -32.13 28.52
CA ALA A 288 -16.10 -30.83 28.52
C ALA A 288 -14.98 -30.77 29.57
N GLY A 289 -13.95 -29.95 29.33
CA GLY A 289 -13.07 -29.42 30.38
C GLY A 289 -11.56 -29.53 30.14
N ILE A 290 -10.82 -28.58 30.74
CA ILE A 290 -9.34 -28.43 30.79
C ILE A 290 -8.73 -27.86 29.49
N SER A 291 -7.91 -26.79 29.48
CA SER A 291 -7.65 -25.69 30.43
C SER A 291 -6.93 -24.55 29.68
N ASN A 292 -6.92 -23.32 30.20
CA ASN A 292 -6.26 -22.16 29.58
C ASN A 292 -4.73 -22.31 29.48
N CYS A 293 -4.21 -22.29 28.26
CA CYS A 293 -2.82 -21.93 27.93
C CYS A 293 -2.85 -20.90 26.80
N ASP A 294 -2.05 -19.84 26.91
CA ASP A 294 -1.99 -18.77 25.91
C ASP A 294 -1.34 -19.31 24.60
N PRO A 295 -2.08 -19.38 23.48
CA PRO A 295 -1.62 -20.08 22.27
C PRO A 295 -0.50 -19.34 21.54
N THR A 296 -0.23 -18.07 21.88
CA THR A 296 0.73 -17.23 21.15
C THR A 296 2.19 -17.61 21.43
N GLN A 297 2.56 -17.86 22.69
CA GLN A 297 3.96 -18.08 23.07
C GLN A 297 4.50 -19.49 22.79
N PHE A 298 3.61 -20.49 22.70
CA PHE A 298 4.01 -21.86 22.35
C PHE A 298 4.16 -22.08 20.84
N ALA A 299 3.45 -21.29 20.03
CA ALA A 299 3.51 -21.36 18.57
C ALA A 299 4.85 -20.85 18.02
N GLU A 300 5.33 -19.68 18.46
CA GLU A 300 6.53 -19.05 17.86
C GLU A 300 7.79 -19.93 17.96
N LYS A 301 7.99 -20.61 19.10
CA LYS A 301 9.24 -21.33 19.38
C LYS A 301 9.31 -22.74 18.81
N ILE A 302 8.19 -23.44 18.70
CA ILE A 302 8.13 -24.79 18.10
C ILE A 302 8.13 -24.70 16.56
N THR A 303 7.59 -23.62 16.00
CA THR A 303 7.50 -23.44 14.55
C THR A 303 8.88 -23.24 13.90
N SER A 304 9.79 -22.48 14.52
CA SER A 304 11.11 -22.17 13.91
C SER A 304 12.07 -23.37 13.81
N GLU A 305 12.05 -24.29 14.79
CA GLU A 305 12.94 -25.47 14.77
C GLU A 305 12.35 -26.64 13.99
N LYS A 306 11.02 -26.79 13.95
CA LYS A 306 10.35 -27.94 13.31
C LYS A 306 10.05 -27.75 11.82
N ILE A 307 10.03 -26.50 11.32
CA ILE A 307 10.00 -26.22 9.87
C ILE A 307 11.33 -26.65 9.21
N ARG A 308 12.47 -26.34 9.84
CA ARG A 308 13.83 -26.66 9.34
C ARG A 308 14.09 -28.14 9.03
N SER A 309 13.34 -29.07 9.64
CA SER A 309 13.52 -30.51 9.44
C SER A 309 12.63 -31.12 8.35
N THR A 310 11.67 -30.37 7.82
CA THR A 310 10.55 -30.95 7.04
C THR A 310 10.44 -30.38 5.62
N LEU A 311 11.16 -29.30 5.33
CA LEU A 311 11.39 -28.78 3.99
C LEU A 311 12.89 -28.89 3.69
N ASN A 312 13.26 -29.88 2.87
CA ASN A 312 14.53 -29.85 2.16
C ASN A 312 14.33 -30.15 0.66
N PRO A 313 13.47 -29.39 -0.06
CA PRO A 313 13.58 -29.35 -1.51
C PRO A 313 14.94 -28.73 -1.86
N LYS A 314 15.53 -29.15 -2.97
CA LYS A 314 16.82 -28.64 -3.45
C LYS A 314 16.79 -27.10 -3.48
N LEU A 315 17.73 -26.47 -2.79
CA LEU A 315 17.90 -25.03 -2.73
C LEU A 315 18.74 -24.58 -3.93
N ASP A 316 18.08 -24.06 -4.96
CA ASP A 316 18.71 -23.73 -6.23
C ASP A 316 19.27 -22.31 -6.26
N LEU A 317 20.44 -22.14 -6.88
CA LEU A 317 21.15 -20.88 -6.95
C LEU A 317 20.53 -19.94 -8.00
N THR A 318 20.31 -18.68 -7.62
CA THR A 318 19.86 -17.62 -8.52
C THR A 318 20.65 -16.34 -8.30
N TYR A 319 20.86 -15.56 -9.37
CA TYR A 319 21.41 -14.20 -9.30
C TYR A 319 20.30 -13.14 -9.17
N ARG A 320 19.10 -13.56 -8.77
CA ARG A 320 17.89 -12.74 -8.65
C ARG A 320 17.16 -12.96 -7.31
N ALA A 321 17.79 -13.60 -6.31
CA ALA A 321 17.15 -13.89 -5.01
C ALA A 321 16.55 -12.64 -4.34
N GLY A 322 17.18 -11.48 -4.54
CA GLY A 322 16.69 -10.18 -4.06
C GLY A 322 15.36 -9.72 -4.67
N LEU A 323 14.81 -10.42 -5.68
CA LEU A 323 13.47 -10.19 -6.23
C LEU A 323 12.39 -10.27 -5.14
N PHE A 324 12.52 -11.22 -4.21
CA PHE A 324 11.49 -11.46 -3.20
C PHE A 324 11.42 -10.39 -2.12
N PHE A 325 12.45 -9.54 -1.99
CA PHE A 325 12.37 -8.28 -1.21
C PHE A 325 11.34 -7.29 -1.78
N LEU A 326 10.81 -7.52 -2.99
CA LEU A 326 9.67 -6.76 -3.50
C LEU A 326 8.33 -7.17 -2.88
N LEU A 327 8.21 -8.34 -2.23
CA LEU A 327 6.94 -8.76 -1.63
C LEU A 327 6.52 -7.81 -0.47
N PRO A 328 7.38 -7.47 0.51
CA PRO A 328 7.07 -6.43 1.49
C PRO A 328 6.95 -5.01 0.88
N VAL A 329 7.52 -4.75 -0.30
CA VAL A 329 7.30 -3.48 -1.02
C VAL A 329 5.89 -3.43 -1.59
N MET A 330 5.44 -4.50 -2.26
CA MET A 330 4.11 -4.61 -2.87
C MET A 330 3.03 -4.47 -1.81
N GLU A 331 3.19 -5.13 -0.66
CA GLU A 331 2.37 -4.96 0.54
C GLU A 331 2.26 -3.49 0.96
N ARG A 332 3.39 -2.81 1.17
CA ARG A 332 3.43 -1.41 1.64
C ARG A 332 2.97 -0.39 0.61
N THR A 333 3.07 -0.71 -0.68
CA THR A 333 2.43 0.09 -1.73
C THR A 333 0.92 -0.12 -1.81
N GLY A 334 0.36 -1.09 -1.09
CA GLY A 334 -1.09 -1.31 -0.97
C GLY A 334 -1.66 -2.38 -1.90
N LEU A 335 -0.83 -3.28 -2.46
CA LEU A 335 -1.32 -4.37 -3.31
C LEU A 335 -2.36 -5.27 -2.62
N PRO A 336 -2.21 -5.69 -1.35
CA PRO A 336 -3.16 -6.60 -0.71
C PRO A 336 -4.54 -5.95 -0.57
N ARG A 337 -4.57 -4.71 -0.07
CA ARG A 337 -5.80 -3.90 0.00
C ARG A 337 -6.42 -3.70 -1.39
N TRP A 338 -5.62 -3.51 -2.43
CA TRP A 338 -6.16 -3.42 -3.78
C TRP A 338 -6.77 -4.74 -4.25
N LEU A 339 -6.18 -5.89 -3.93
CA LEU A 339 -6.75 -7.20 -4.26
C LEU A 339 -8.02 -7.52 -3.45
N GLU A 340 -8.07 -7.17 -2.16
CA GLU A 340 -9.31 -7.19 -1.35
C GLU A 340 -10.42 -6.33 -1.98
N GLU A 341 -10.03 -5.20 -2.58
CA GLU A 341 -10.90 -4.28 -3.28
C GLU A 341 -11.26 -4.69 -4.73
N ASN A 342 -10.66 -5.78 -5.26
CA ASN A 342 -10.77 -6.31 -6.63
C ASN A 342 -10.58 -7.86 -6.67
N PRO A 343 -11.46 -8.65 -6.02
CA PRO A 343 -11.23 -10.08 -5.75
C PRO A 343 -11.37 -11.00 -6.97
N GLU A 344 -11.87 -10.49 -8.10
CA GLU A 344 -11.83 -11.17 -9.40
C GLU A 344 -10.42 -11.28 -9.99
N MET A 345 -9.46 -10.49 -9.48
CA MET A 345 -8.04 -10.65 -9.79
C MET A 345 -7.45 -11.72 -8.88
N GLU A 346 -7.11 -12.88 -9.44
CA GLU A 346 -6.44 -13.97 -8.71
C GLU A 346 -5.07 -13.48 -8.18
N GLY A 347 -5.02 -13.23 -6.86
CA GLY A 347 -3.96 -12.43 -6.26
C GLY A 347 -2.57 -13.03 -6.41
N SER A 348 -2.45 -14.35 -6.29
CA SER A 348 -1.16 -15.06 -6.35
C SER A 348 -0.55 -14.94 -7.74
N SER A 349 -1.31 -15.29 -8.78
CA SER A 349 -0.93 -15.07 -10.18
C SER A 349 -0.60 -13.60 -10.46
N PHE A 350 -1.44 -12.66 -10.04
CA PHE A 350 -1.19 -11.24 -10.33
C PHE A 350 0.10 -10.72 -9.67
N ALA A 351 0.37 -11.11 -8.43
CA ALA A 351 1.62 -10.80 -7.74
C ALA A 351 2.84 -11.41 -8.46
N LYS A 352 2.78 -12.70 -8.84
CA LYS A 352 3.83 -13.36 -9.62
C LYS A 352 4.08 -12.64 -10.95
N GLN A 353 3.04 -12.19 -11.64
CA GLN A 353 3.16 -11.44 -12.91
C GLN A 353 3.89 -10.09 -12.77
N ILE A 354 3.70 -9.38 -11.65
CA ILE A 354 4.48 -8.17 -11.33
C ILE A 354 5.97 -8.52 -11.15
N LEU A 355 6.29 -9.60 -10.44
CA LEU A 355 7.67 -10.07 -10.27
C LEU A 355 8.30 -10.51 -11.60
N LEU A 356 7.57 -11.26 -12.42
CA LEU A 356 7.98 -11.71 -13.76
C LEU A 356 8.23 -10.55 -14.72
N HIS A 357 7.49 -9.43 -14.62
CA HIS A 357 7.80 -8.22 -15.38
C HIS A 357 9.24 -7.74 -15.12
N PHE A 358 9.68 -7.75 -13.86
CA PHE A 358 11.03 -7.33 -13.51
C PHE A 358 12.09 -8.31 -14.01
N LEU A 359 11.86 -9.63 -13.92
CA LEU A 359 12.77 -10.64 -14.46
C LEU A 359 12.94 -10.53 -15.98
N ARG A 360 11.84 -10.38 -16.72
CA ARG A 360 11.85 -10.14 -18.18
C ARG A 360 12.61 -8.86 -18.52
N ARG A 361 12.38 -7.77 -17.77
CA ARG A 361 13.06 -6.48 -17.96
C ARG A 361 14.57 -6.53 -17.64
N LEU A 362 14.97 -7.35 -16.67
CA LEU A 362 16.37 -7.61 -16.30
C LEU A 362 17.05 -8.65 -17.19
N LYS A 363 16.36 -9.16 -18.22
CA LYS A 363 16.84 -10.21 -19.13
C LYS A 363 17.42 -11.41 -18.38
N THR A 364 16.74 -11.85 -17.32
CA THR A 364 17.15 -13.03 -16.56
C THR A 364 17.18 -14.27 -17.48
N PRO A 365 18.24 -15.10 -17.46
CA PRO A 365 18.33 -16.29 -18.32
C PRO A 365 17.13 -17.24 -18.08
N PRO A 366 16.57 -17.89 -19.11
CA PRO A 366 15.47 -18.86 -18.93
C PRO A 366 15.83 -20.06 -18.03
N SER A 367 17.12 -20.37 -17.88
CA SER A 367 17.65 -21.44 -17.02
C SER A 367 17.89 -21.03 -15.56
N ASP A 368 17.45 -19.85 -15.14
CA ASP A 368 17.56 -19.39 -13.75
C ASP A 368 16.36 -19.94 -12.94
N ALA A 369 16.61 -20.63 -11.84
CA ALA A 369 15.59 -21.32 -11.04
C ALA A 369 14.45 -20.41 -10.53
N ILE A 370 14.63 -19.09 -10.59
CA ILE A 370 13.60 -18.13 -10.19
C ILE A 370 12.37 -18.10 -11.13
N TRP A 371 12.42 -18.69 -12.31
CA TRP A 371 11.24 -18.86 -13.17
C TRP A 371 10.29 -19.93 -12.62
N GLU A 372 10.82 -21.13 -12.30
CA GLU A 372 10.05 -22.24 -11.70
C GLU A 372 9.38 -21.82 -10.38
N ALA A 373 10.05 -20.96 -9.60
CA ALA A 373 9.50 -20.39 -8.37
C ALA A 373 8.25 -19.49 -8.57
N LEU A 374 7.93 -19.09 -9.81
CA LEU A 374 6.88 -18.15 -10.18
C LEU A 374 5.90 -18.67 -11.26
N GLU A 375 6.00 -19.94 -11.67
CA GLU A 375 5.40 -20.44 -12.93
C GLU A 375 3.88 -20.62 -12.94
N GLU A 376 3.22 -20.65 -11.78
CA GLU A 376 1.75 -20.73 -11.66
C GLU A 376 1.09 -19.40 -12.08
N ILE A 377 0.62 -19.32 -13.33
CA ILE A 377 -0.13 -18.19 -13.90
C ILE A 377 -1.36 -18.74 -14.64
N GLU A 378 -2.57 -18.47 -14.15
CA GLU A 378 -3.81 -18.89 -14.83
C GLU A 378 -4.13 -18.00 -16.05
N GLU A 379 -4.23 -16.67 -15.86
CA GLU A 379 -4.47 -15.71 -16.94
C GLU A 379 -3.50 -14.50 -16.91
N PRO A 380 -2.97 -14.05 -18.07
CA PRO A 380 -2.08 -12.89 -18.13
C PRO A 380 -2.84 -11.56 -17.98
N ALA A 381 -2.49 -10.79 -16.95
CA ALA A 381 -3.04 -9.48 -16.69
C ALA A 381 -2.59 -8.43 -17.74
N PRO A 382 -3.42 -7.41 -18.03
CA PRO A 382 -3.07 -6.35 -18.98
C PRO A 382 -1.74 -5.66 -18.66
N ARG A 383 -0.95 -5.39 -19.69
CA ARG A 383 0.40 -4.81 -19.58
C ARG A 383 0.40 -3.45 -18.89
N GLU A 384 -0.66 -2.68 -19.08
CA GLU A 384 -0.88 -1.33 -18.54
C GLU A 384 -1.13 -1.40 -17.03
N LEU A 385 -1.84 -2.43 -16.57
CA LEU A 385 -2.13 -2.73 -15.17
C LEU A 385 -0.88 -3.27 -14.45
N ILE A 386 -0.07 -4.10 -15.12
CA ILE A 386 1.24 -4.51 -14.60
C ILE A 386 2.18 -3.30 -14.47
N GLN A 387 2.25 -2.43 -15.50
CA GLN A 387 3.06 -1.21 -15.45
C GLN A 387 2.63 -0.25 -14.34
N PHE A 388 1.32 -0.14 -14.13
CA PHE A 388 0.74 0.65 -13.05
C PHE A 388 1.27 0.23 -11.66
N TRP A 389 1.46 -1.06 -11.40
CA TRP A 389 2.06 -1.58 -10.16
C TRP A 389 3.59 -1.56 -10.13
N VAL A 390 4.24 -1.61 -11.29
CA VAL A 390 5.70 -1.46 -11.42
C VAL A 390 6.16 -0.06 -11.00
N SER A 391 5.37 0.99 -11.24
CA SER A 391 5.71 2.37 -10.85
C SER A 391 5.83 2.60 -9.33
N PRO A 392 4.82 2.31 -8.48
CA PRO A 392 4.90 2.52 -7.03
C PRO A 392 5.98 1.67 -6.38
N VAL A 393 6.15 0.41 -6.81
CA VAL A 393 7.26 -0.46 -6.35
C VAL A 393 8.62 0.17 -6.63
N ARG A 394 8.83 0.73 -7.83
CA ARG A 394 10.06 1.47 -8.17
C ARG A 394 10.21 2.78 -7.39
N SER A 395 9.12 3.50 -7.16
CA SER A 395 9.09 4.74 -6.38
C SER A 395 9.51 4.47 -4.94
N TYR A 396 8.92 3.45 -4.29
CA TYR A 396 9.28 3.00 -2.94
C TYR A 396 10.77 2.64 -2.85
N CYS A 397 11.29 1.81 -3.76
CA CYS A 397 12.69 1.41 -3.75
C CYS A 397 13.65 2.62 -3.76
N ARG A 398 13.36 3.60 -4.63
CA ARG A 398 14.18 4.81 -4.78
C ARG A 398 14.02 5.82 -3.63
N ARG A 399 12.78 6.08 -3.20
CA ARG A 399 12.44 7.19 -2.29
C ARG A 399 12.44 6.80 -0.82
N VAL A 400 12.09 5.56 -0.50
CA VAL A 400 11.98 5.04 0.87
C VAL A 400 13.17 4.15 1.20
N ALA A 401 13.47 3.16 0.36
CA ALA A 401 14.57 2.21 0.61
C ALA A 401 15.95 2.70 0.15
N HIS A 402 16.02 3.84 -0.56
CA HIS A 402 17.25 4.46 -1.08
C HIS A 402 18.17 3.45 -1.81
N ILE A 403 17.57 2.52 -2.56
CA ILE A 403 18.26 1.48 -3.31
C ILE A 403 17.69 1.41 -4.73
N GLY A 404 18.58 1.32 -5.73
CA GLY A 404 18.16 1.13 -7.12
C GLY A 404 17.51 -0.24 -7.29
N LEU A 405 16.41 -0.33 -8.05
CA LEU A 405 15.67 -1.59 -8.23
C LEU A 405 16.57 -2.74 -8.71
N GLN A 406 17.46 -2.50 -9.68
CA GLN A 406 18.43 -3.50 -10.14
C GLN A 406 19.38 -3.93 -9.01
N SER A 407 19.87 -2.97 -8.21
CA SER A 407 20.68 -3.24 -7.02
C SER A 407 19.90 -3.92 -5.89
N LEU A 408 18.56 -3.90 -5.90
CA LEU A 408 17.72 -4.64 -4.96
C LEU A 408 17.55 -6.10 -5.42
N ILE A 409 17.18 -6.29 -6.69
CA ILE A 409 16.84 -7.59 -7.26
C ILE A 409 18.08 -8.45 -7.55
N CYS A 410 19.13 -7.88 -8.14
CA CYS A 410 20.32 -8.62 -8.56
C CYS A 410 21.24 -8.93 -7.37
N ARG A 411 20.83 -9.93 -6.57
CA ARG A 411 21.62 -10.56 -5.51
C ARG A 411 21.75 -12.05 -5.79
N ALA A 412 22.95 -12.58 -5.56
CA ALA A 412 23.13 -14.01 -5.43
C ALA A 412 22.44 -14.52 -4.17
N GLY A 413 21.85 -15.70 -4.26
CA GLY A 413 21.20 -16.37 -3.14
C GLY A 413 20.69 -17.75 -3.59
N ARG A 414 20.31 -18.58 -2.62
CA ARG A 414 19.62 -19.84 -2.91
C ARG A 414 18.14 -19.65 -2.65
N ILE A 415 17.29 -20.28 -3.47
CA ILE A 415 15.84 -20.24 -3.31
C ILE A 415 15.27 -21.65 -3.29
N SER A 416 14.20 -21.84 -2.54
CA SER A 416 13.39 -23.06 -2.59
C SER A 416 11.92 -22.68 -2.59
N ALA A 417 11.15 -23.28 -3.48
CA ALA A 417 9.80 -22.86 -3.79
C ALA A 417 8.87 -24.08 -3.90
N THR A 418 7.89 -24.15 -3.02
CA THR A 418 6.82 -25.16 -3.04
C THR A 418 5.46 -24.46 -3.19
N SER A 419 4.38 -25.21 -3.37
CA SER A 419 3.02 -24.65 -3.46
C SER A 419 2.62 -23.79 -2.25
N THR A 420 3.24 -23.98 -1.09
CA THR A 420 2.88 -23.29 0.17
C THR A 420 4.02 -22.48 0.80
N HIS A 421 5.28 -22.71 0.43
CA HIS A 421 6.45 -22.07 1.04
C HIS A 421 7.40 -21.50 -0.01
N LEU A 422 8.05 -20.40 0.34
CA LEU A 422 9.15 -19.78 -0.38
C LEU A 422 10.27 -19.46 0.62
N GLU A 423 11.39 -20.14 0.50
CA GLU A 423 12.59 -19.89 1.28
C GLU A 423 13.63 -19.17 0.41
N VAL A 424 14.25 -18.13 0.98
CA VAL A 424 15.26 -17.32 0.30
C VAL A 424 16.47 -17.15 1.22
N GLN A 425 17.59 -17.74 0.83
CA GLN A 425 18.83 -17.72 1.58
C GLN A 425 19.86 -16.78 0.95
N PHE A 426 20.52 -15.98 1.79
CA PHE A 426 21.61 -15.07 1.42
C PHE A 426 22.86 -15.35 2.25
N PRO A 427 24.07 -15.08 1.73
CA PRO A 427 25.27 -14.97 2.55
C PRO A 427 25.12 -13.86 3.58
N ALA A 428 25.55 -14.08 4.83
CA ALA A 428 25.55 -13.05 5.87
C ALA A 428 26.45 -11.84 5.52
N SER A 429 27.44 -12.01 4.64
CA SER A 429 28.25 -10.92 4.07
C SER A 429 27.44 -9.94 3.22
N ASP A 430 26.31 -10.37 2.67
CA ASP A 430 25.52 -9.63 1.69
C ASP A 430 24.36 -8.86 2.34
N ALA A 431 24.34 -8.82 3.69
CA ALA A 431 23.40 -8.05 4.49
C ALA A 431 23.57 -6.53 4.24
N ASP A 432 22.60 -5.94 3.55
CA ASP A 432 22.59 -4.51 3.23
C ASP A 432 21.82 -3.72 4.29
N ILE A 433 22.50 -2.79 4.97
CA ILE A 433 21.91 -1.96 6.03
C ILE A 433 20.67 -1.17 5.56
N ARG A 434 20.53 -0.86 4.26
CA ARG A 434 19.34 -0.18 3.71
C ARG A 434 18.12 -1.09 3.70
N ILE A 435 18.32 -2.37 3.34
CA ILE A 435 17.27 -3.40 3.32
C ILE A 435 16.81 -3.65 4.76
N ARG A 436 17.76 -3.86 5.69
CA ARG A 436 17.49 -4.07 7.12
C ARG A 436 16.81 -2.89 7.78
N ARG A 437 17.24 -1.65 7.51
CA ARG A 437 16.59 -0.41 8.01
C ARG A 437 15.16 -0.26 7.51
N CYS A 438 14.86 -0.78 6.33
CA CYS A 438 13.51 -0.80 5.79
C CYS A 438 12.73 -2.07 6.16
N GLY A 439 13.33 -3.03 6.87
CA GLY A 439 12.74 -4.33 7.17
C GLY A 439 12.19 -5.02 5.92
N LEU A 440 12.94 -5.01 4.81
CA LEU A 440 12.56 -5.73 3.60
C LEU A 440 12.98 -7.20 3.63
N ASP A 441 13.89 -7.54 4.54
CA ASP A 441 14.46 -8.86 4.82
C ASP A 441 14.03 -9.39 6.20
N ILE A 442 12.85 -8.97 6.65
CA ILE A 442 12.13 -9.57 7.78
C ILE A 442 11.10 -10.52 7.19
N ASP A 443 11.02 -11.74 7.71
CA ASP A 443 10.00 -12.73 7.35
C ASP A 443 8.59 -12.12 7.45
N PRO A 444 7.86 -11.98 6.33
CA PRO A 444 6.47 -11.54 6.38
C PRO A 444 5.53 -12.69 6.80
N GLY A 445 6.03 -13.94 6.85
CA GLY A 445 5.22 -15.11 7.15
C GLY A 445 4.28 -15.46 5.99
N TRP A 446 3.05 -15.86 6.31
CA TRP A 446 2.02 -16.17 5.32
C TRP A 446 1.53 -14.89 4.61
N LEU A 447 1.67 -14.87 3.28
CA LEU A 447 1.13 -13.80 2.42
C LEU A 447 -0.08 -14.35 1.65
N PRO A 448 -1.34 -14.12 2.09
CA PRO A 448 -2.53 -14.69 1.44
C PRO A 448 -2.64 -14.33 -0.04
N TRP A 449 -2.30 -13.08 -0.37
CA TRP A 449 -2.31 -12.52 -1.72
C TRP A 449 -1.16 -13.03 -2.61
N PHE A 450 -0.16 -13.71 -2.05
CA PHE A 450 0.91 -14.39 -2.80
C PHE A 450 0.76 -15.92 -2.77
N GLY A 451 -0.05 -16.45 -1.84
CA GLY A 451 -0.34 -17.87 -1.68
C GLY A 451 0.78 -18.68 -1.02
N ARG A 452 1.79 -18.04 -0.41
CA ARG A 452 2.95 -18.73 0.19
C ARG A 452 3.40 -18.09 1.52
N VAL A 453 3.95 -18.91 2.41
CA VAL A 453 4.76 -18.50 3.55
C VAL A 453 6.14 -18.11 3.02
N VAL A 454 6.66 -16.94 3.40
CA VAL A 454 7.97 -16.45 2.93
C VAL A 454 8.94 -16.30 4.09
N HIS A 455 10.14 -16.88 3.94
CA HIS A 455 11.23 -16.82 4.90
C HIS A 455 12.53 -16.30 4.27
N PHE A 456 13.21 -15.39 4.96
CA PHE A 456 14.51 -14.81 4.59
C PHE A 456 15.58 -15.23 5.59
N GLN A 457 16.57 -15.98 5.13
CA GLN A 457 17.67 -16.46 5.99
C GLN A 457 19.01 -15.88 5.56
N TYR A 458 19.79 -15.41 6.54
CA TYR A 458 21.19 -15.05 6.35
C TYR A 458 22.07 -16.11 7.01
N LEU A 459 22.89 -16.77 6.19
CA LEU A 459 23.73 -17.89 6.60
C LEU A 459 25.20 -17.47 6.72
N SER A 460 25.95 -18.08 7.65
CA SER A 460 27.40 -17.88 7.65
C SER A 460 27.99 -18.44 6.35
N ARG A 461 29.18 -17.99 5.96
CA ARG A 461 29.76 -18.43 4.68
C ARG A 461 29.96 -19.95 4.60
N GLY A 462 30.31 -20.59 5.72
CA GLY A 462 30.42 -22.06 5.80
C GLY A 462 29.07 -22.76 5.62
N ASP A 463 27.99 -22.21 6.18
CA ASP A 463 26.64 -22.78 6.06
C ASP A 463 26.00 -22.50 4.69
N PHE A 464 26.42 -21.43 4.00
CA PHE A 464 25.93 -21.06 2.67
C PHE A 464 26.71 -21.75 1.52
N ASP A 465 27.97 -22.12 1.74
CA ASP A 465 28.79 -22.84 0.76
C ASP A 465 28.63 -24.38 0.86
N ALA A 466 27.97 -24.88 1.92
CA ALA A 466 27.59 -26.28 2.14
C ALA A 466 26.41 -26.76 1.27
#